data_AF-A0A960ZN17-F1
#
_entry.id   AF-A0A960ZN17-F1
#
_cell.length_a   1.000
_cell.length_b   1.000
_cell.length_c   1.000
_cell.angle_alpha   90.00
_cell.angle_beta   90.00
_cell.angle_gamma   90.00
#
_symmetry.space_group_name_H-M   'P 1'
#
loop_
_entity.id
_entity.type
_entity.pdbx_description
1 polymer ?
#
loop_
_entity_poly.entity_id
_entity_poly.type
_entity_poly.pdbx_seq_one_letter_code
_entity_poly.pdbx_strand_id
1 'polypeptide(L)'
;MSEIEKAEGGKVPGRVVPRPYGFLGFPVIVASVLIGTGTLRGDSEAPFPPFYHSAAPFRAAIDEVKTVPLDPPPSGVTVPHHALALDLVAETLGLARAGHYERIVILSPDHYRRAGTAAAVATRDFLTVMGPVPVDREASDRLADSALISVSSLASHEHGFRAILPFLAEWFPGVPVVTLAVGIRTTPEQWRALADVLDPFVTDKTLVIQSTDFSHYLSPEVAREKDAETIAFLTRGDPDGVMDLNQPDHLDSKAAQWIQMTLQGRRGATVGIVNNRNSAHYADKGEIPRETTSYVTQVWRREPVKASLLPGEAWYFGGDFHLGRHLGGMAADSVALEWLEERILSLTGGRPLVLNLEGVLVDVPPAPETLHPMQIVTPAAATLDLMKRWKVAAVVLANNHTLDLGGDALAKMTSRLRKEGFEVVGEGDLVALPGFDLFAVSDVRNRPTPAAQALRSGDFPVPAEGGKAFPHRPRVAFLHWGAEYREGPDERQRWIAQTAAKSGFDLVVGCHAHVPSSSGFWIGGTPVLPSLGNLLFDQSQRERGGILLEVRFFGQGTFVTRLIPVGNLYREWRGR
;
A
#
# COMPACT_ATOMS: atom_id res chain seq x y z
N MET A 1 41.42 -39.82 -20.60
CA MET A 1 42.83 -39.87 -21.03
C MET A 1 43.11 -38.56 -21.73
N SER A 2 43.55 -37.57 -20.95
CA SER A 2 44.93 -37.01 -20.95
C SER A 2 45.13 -36.02 -22.11
N GLU A 3 44.95 -34.72 -21.88
CA GLU A 3 45.98 -33.75 -21.42
C GLU A 3 47.03 -33.37 -22.49
N ILE A 4 47.11 -32.04 -22.72
CA ILE A 4 48.31 -31.21 -23.04
C ILE A 4 48.68 -31.15 -24.56
N GLU A 5 48.89 -30.01 -25.24
CA GLU A 5 49.59 -28.76 -24.90
C GLU A 5 49.29 -27.58 -25.88
N LYS A 6 49.58 -26.37 -25.37
CA LYS A 6 49.95 -25.03 -25.94
C LYS A 6 50.47 -24.99 -27.41
N ALA A 7 50.55 -23.86 -28.15
CA ALA A 7 50.60 -22.44 -27.84
C ALA A 7 50.46 -21.56 -29.11
N GLU A 8 50.00 -20.32 -28.89
CA GLU A 8 50.44 -19.02 -29.47
C GLU A 8 50.26 -18.62 -30.95
N GLY A 9 49.79 -17.38 -31.13
CA GLY A 9 49.94 -16.59 -32.37
C GLY A 9 48.78 -15.62 -32.62
N GLY A 10 48.89 -14.38 -32.16
CA GLY A 10 47.79 -13.39 -32.11
C GLY A 10 47.35 -12.76 -33.44
N LYS A 11 46.24 -11.99 -33.36
CA LYS A 11 45.97 -10.70 -34.05
C LYS A 11 44.51 -10.25 -33.83
N VAL A 12 44.37 -9.01 -33.35
CA VAL A 12 43.33 -7.97 -33.57
C VAL A 12 41.84 -8.39 -33.63
N PRO A 13 40.95 -7.84 -32.77
CA PRO A 13 39.52 -8.16 -32.83
C PRO A 13 38.84 -7.46 -34.01
N GLY A 14 38.45 -8.26 -35.01
CA GLY A 14 37.47 -7.90 -36.02
C GLY A 14 36.05 -7.91 -35.43
N ARG A 15 35.29 -6.88 -35.76
CA ARG A 15 33.89 -6.64 -35.44
C ARG A 15 33.02 -7.87 -35.81
N VAL A 16 32.52 -8.60 -34.81
CA VAL A 16 31.57 -9.71 -35.02
C VAL A 16 30.14 -9.15 -34.97
N VAL A 17 29.46 -9.24 -36.12
CA VAL A 17 28.03 -9.01 -36.27
C VAL A 17 27.28 -10.23 -35.70
N PRO A 18 26.33 -10.09 -34.75
CA PRO A 18 25.51 -11.22 -34.34
C PRO A 18 24.43 -11.50 -35.39
N ARG A 19 24.33 -12.78 -35.80
CA ARG A 19 23.22 -13.32 -36.57
C ARG A 19 21.93 -13.33 -35.71
N PRO A 20 20.75 -13.09 -36.29
CA PRO A 20 19.49 -13.17 -35.56
C PRO A 20 19.10 -14.64 -35.35
N TYR A 21 18.80 -15.00 -34.10
CA TYR A 21 18.18 -16.27 -33.75
C TYR A 21 16.65 -16.17 -33.91
N GLY A 22 16.06 -17.23 -34.47
CA GLY A 22 14.65 -17.31 -34.82
C GLY A 22 13.72 -17.33 -33.60
N PHE A 23 12.65 -16.54 -33.71
CA PHE A 23 11.50 -16.55 -32.81
C PHE A 23 10.58 -17.73 -33.16
N LEU A 24 10.26 -18.56 -32.16
CA LEU A 24 9.05 -19.39 -32.17
C LEU A 24 7.87 -18.50 -31.76
N GLY A 25 6.80 -18.53 -32.56
CA GLY A 25 5.74 -17.52 -32.56
C GLY A 25 4.59 -17.73 -31.59
N PHE A 26 4.05 -16.61 -31.13
CA PHE A 26 2.63 -16.37 -30.88
C PHE A 26 2.20 -15.17 -31.75
N PRO A 27 0.98 -15.13 -32.29
CA PRO A 27 0.65 -14.20 -33.37
C PRO A 27 0.42 -12.78 -32.82
N VAL A 28 1.41 -11.91 -33.02
CA VAL A 28 1.18 -10.46 -33.04
C VAL A 28 0.51 -10.16 -34.38
N ILE A 29 -0.80 -9.90 -34.37
CA ILE A 29 -1.51 -9.37 -35.53
C ILE A 29 -1.07 -7.91 -35.70
N VAL A 30 0.00 -7.71 -36.48
CA VAL A 30 0.35 -6.38 -37.00
C VAL A 30 -0.50 -6.16 -38.25
N ALA A 31 -1.64 -5.49 -38.09
CA ALA A 31 -2.40 -4.99 -39.23
C ALA A 31 -1.67 -3.80 -39.84
N SER A 32 -1.06 -3.98 -41.01
CA SER A 32 -0.53 -2.90 -41.82
C SER A 32 -1.68 -2.04 -42.34
N VAL A 33 -1.85 -0.83 -41.80
CA VAL A 33 -2.76 0.18 -42.34
C VAL A 33 -2.03 0.95 -43.43
N LEU A 34 -2.52 0.83 -44.66
CA LEU A 34 -2.17 1.69 -45.79
C LEU A 34 -2.51 3.15 -45.44
N ILE A 35 -1.48 4.01 -45.38
CA ILE A 35 -1.64 5.45 -45.25
C ILE A 35 -2.10 6.00 -46.60
N GLY A 36 -3.40 6.23 -46.74
CA GLY A 36 -3.93 7.12 -47.76
C GLY A 36 -3.74 8.57 -47.31
N THR A 37 -2.85 9.30 -47.99
CA THR A 37 -2.76 10.76 -47.86
C THR A 37 -4.00 11.38 -48.52
N GLY A 38 -5.05 11.61 -47.73
CA GLY A 38 -6.25 12.30 -48.14
C GLY A 38 -6.72 13.24 -47.03
N THR A 39 -6.50 14.53 -47.22
CA THR A 39 -7.16 15.58 -46.43
C THR A 39 -8.66 15.53 -46.71
N LEU A 40 -9.42 14.91 -45.81
CA LEU A 40 -10.88 14.98 -45.80
C LEU A 40 -11.31 15.70 -44.52
N ARG A 41 -11.57 17.01 -44.67
CA ARG A 41 -12.47 17.75 -43.79
C ARG A 41 -13.88 17.22 -44.03
N GLY A 42 -14.34 16.37 -43.13
CA GLY A 42 -15.66 15.76 -43.14
C GLY A 42 -15.79 14.81 -41.95
N ASP A 43 -15.56 15.31 -40.75
CA ASP A 43 -15.78 14.53 -39.53
C ASP A 43 -17.28 14.25 -39.40
N SER A 44 -17.69 13.00 -39.58
CA SER A 44 -19.07 12.59 -39.28
C SER A 44 -19.37 12.83 -37.80
N GLU A 45 -20.55 13.38 -37.48
CA GLU A 45 -21.05 13.47 -36.10
C GLU A 45 -21.32 12.10 -35.45
N ALA A 46 -21.24 11.01 -36.22
CA ALA A 46 -21.46 9.65 -35.73
C ALA A 46 -20.54 9.31 -34.54
N PRO A 47 -21.01 8.51 -33.56
CA PRO A 47 -20.17 8.00 -32.49
C PRO A 47 -18.92 7.27 -33.00
N PHE A 48 -17.85 7.24 -32.21
CA PHE A 48 -16.70 6.39 -32.48
C PHE A 48 -17.11 4.91 -32.39
N PRO A 49 -16.69 4.05 -33.33
CA PRO A 49 -17.09 2.64 -33.35
C PRO A 49 -16.44 1.86 -32.19
N PRO A 50 -17.00 0.68 -31.82
CA PRO A 50 -16.41 -0.19 -30.82
C PRO A 50 -14.98 -0.61 -31.19
N PHE A 51 -14.08 -0.54 -30.21
CA PHE A 51 -12.69 -0.99 -30.37
C PHE A 51 -12.52 -2.49 -30.20
N TYR A 52 -13.21 -3.08 -29.22
CA TYR A 52 -13.19 -4.52 -28.97
C TYR A 52 -14.25 -5.23 -29.81
N HIS A 53 -14.04 -6.52 -30.07
CA HIS A 53 -14.99 -7.36 -30.81
C HIS A 53 -15.92 -8.18 -29.88
N SER A 54 -15.60 -8.28 -28.60
CA SER A 54 -16.34 -9.11 -27.64
C SER A 54 -16.41 -8.44 -26.27
N ALA A 55 -17.59 -8.56 -25.64
CA ALA A 55 -17.86 -8.17 -24.27
C ALA A 55 -17.31 -9.17 -23.22
N ALA A 56 -16.93 -10.38 -23.65
CA ALA A 56 -16.63 -11.48 -22.73
C ALA A 56 -15.51 -11.18 -21.71
N PRO A 57 -14.37 -10.56 -22.07
CA PRO A 57 -13.31 -10.25 -21.09
C PRO A 57 -13.77 -9.27 -20.00
N PHE A 58 -14.59 -8.29 -20.38
CA PHE A 58 -15.12 -7.28 -19.44
C PHE A 58 -16.14 -7.90 -18.50
N ARG A 59 -17.05 -8.73 -19.01
CA ARG A 59 -18.01 -9.46 -18.17
C ARG A 59 -17.33 -10.41 -17.21
N ALA A 60 -16.33 -11.15 -17.67
CA ALA A 60 -15.54 -12.02 -16.80
C ALA A 60 -14.87 -11.24 -15.65
N ALA A 61 -14.25 -10.10 -15.96
CA ALA A 61 -13.67 -9.24 -14.93
C ALA A 61 -14.70 -8.69 -13.95
N ILE A 62 -15.91 -8.33 -14.42
CA ILE A 62 -17.03 -7.88 -13.58
C ILE A 62 -17.53 -9.00 -12.66
N ASP A 63 -17.68 -10.22 -13.19
CA ASP A 63 -18.18 -11.38 -12.44
C ASP A 63 -17.21 -11.82 -11.32
N GLU A 64 -15.93 -11.49 -11.45
CA GLU A 64 -14.91 -11.76 -10.42
C GLU A 64 -14.87 -10.73 -9.28
N VAL A 65 -15.57 -9.59 -9.41
CA VAL A 65 -15.56 -8.52 -8.40
C VAL A 65 -16.23 -8.98 -7.11
N LYS A 66 -15.44 -9.08 -6.03
CA LYS A 66 -15.91 -9.41 -4.68
C LYS A 66 -16.06 -8.19 -3.77
N THR A 67 -15.57 -7.04 -4.20
CA THR A 67 -15.65 -5.80 -3.40
C THR A 67 -17.08 -5.28 -3.34
N VAL A 68 -17.42 -4.73 -2.18
CA VAL A 68 -18.68 -4.00 -1.99
C VAL A 68 -18.42 -2.53 -2.32
N PRO A 69 -19.31 -1.85 -3.06
CA PRO A 69 -19.17 -0.42 -3.30
C PRO A 69 -19.03 0.37 -2.01
N LEU A 70 -18.20 1.42 -2.05
CA LEU A 70 -17.97 2.29 -0.91
C LEU A 70 -19.16 3.24 -0.72
N ASP A 71 -19.51 3.48 0.54
CA ASP A 71 -20.50 4.45 0.97
C ASP A 71 -19.90 5.34 2.09
N PRO A 72 -19.83 6.68 1.91
CA PRO A 72 -20.09 7.42 0.68
C PRO A 72 -19.14 7.02 -0.47
N PRO A 73 -19.56 7.18 -1.75
CA PRO A 73 -18.78 6.80 -2.91
C PRO A 73 -17.50 7.68 -3.07
N PRO A 74 -16.47 7.19 -3.78
CA PRO A 74 -15.26 7.95 -4.05
C PRO A 74 -15.48 9.13 -5.00
N SER A 75 -14.71 10.20 -4.84
CA SER A 75 -14.66 11.33 -5.79
C SER A 75 -13.64 11.11 -6.92
N GLY A 76 -12.82 10.07 -6.81
CA GLY A 76 -11.89 9.68 -7.86
C GLY A 76 -11.35 8.28 -7.69
N VAL A 77 -10.81 7.74 -8.78
CA VAL A 77 -10.15 6.43 -8.82
C VAL A 77 -8.98 6.46 -9.80
N THR A 78 -7.99 5.61 -9.57
CA THR A 78 -6.89 5.37 -10.52
C THR A 78 -6.86 3.90 -10.87
N VAL A 79 -6.87 3.58 -12.16
CA VAL A 79 -6.94 2.22 -12.71
C VAL A 79 -5.92 2.03 -13.84
N PRO A 80 -5.42 0.79 -14.03
CA PRO A 80 -4.54 0.48 -15.15
C PRO A 80 -5.28 0.50 -16.49
N HIS A 81 -4.52 0.53 -17.59
CA HIS A 81 -5.07 0.35 -18.94
C HIS A 81 -4.46 -0.83 -19.70
N HIS A 82 -3.56 -1.58 -19.07
CA HIS A 82 -3.11 -2.84 -19.59
C HIS A 82 -4.26 -3.86 -19.58
N ALA A 83 -4.64 -4.38 -20.76
CA ALA A 83 -5.70 -5.38 -20.90
C ALA A 83 -5.48 -6.68 -20.09
N LEU A 84 -4.24 -6.95 -19.66
CA LEU A 84 -3.91 -8.06 -18.76
C LEU A 84 -4.52 -7.88 -17.36
N ALA A 85 -4.76 -6.64 -16.93
CA ALA A 85 -5.17 -6.28 -15.58
C ALA A 85 -6.62 -5.77 -15.50
N LEU A 86 -7.52 -6.24 -16.39
CA LEU A 86 -8.93 -5.84 -16.39
C LEU A 86 -9.65 -6.18 -15.07
N ASP A 87 -9.20 -7.21 -14.35
CA ASP A 87 -9.70 -7.55 -13.02
C ASP A 87 -9.44 -6.42 -12.00
N LEU A 88 -8.27 -5.77 -12.06
CA LEU A 88 -7.96 -4.62 -11.19
C LEU A 88 -8.77 -3.37 -11.56
N VAL A 89 -9.04 -3.17 -12.87
CA VAL A 89 -9.94 -2.11 -13.34
C VAL A 89 -11.35 -2.32 -12.79
N ALA A 90 -11.88 -3.54 -12.94
CA ALA A 90 -13.19 -3.93 -12.45
C ALA A 90 -13.30 -3.81 -10.91
N GLU A 91 -12.32 -4.35 -10.17
CA GLU A 91 -12.29 -4.30 -8.70
C GLU A 91 -12.33 -2.86 -8.18
N THR A 92 -11.56 -1.97 -8.81
CA THR A 92 -11.41 -0.58 -8.36
C THR A 92 -12.59 0.29 -8.79
N LEU A 93 -13.07 0.19 -10.04
CA LEU A 93 -14.28 0.88 -10.48
C LEU A 93 -15.53 0.37 -9.75
N GLY A 94 -15.56 -0.91 -9.38
CA GLY A 94 -16.62 -1.51 -8.59
C GLY A 94 -16.79 -0.86 -7.21
N LEU A 95 -15.73 -0.29 -6.64
CA LEU A 95 -15.81 0.49 -5.40
C LEU A 95 -16.59 1.80 -5.58
N ALA A 96 -16.68 2.33 -6.80
CA ALA A 96 -17.38 3.57 -7.13
C ALA A 96 -18.83 3.37 -7.61
N ARG A 97 -19.27 2.14 -7.87
CA ARG A 97 -20.54 1.85 -8.58
C ARG A 97 -21.82 2.24 -7.84
N ALA A 98 -21.75 2.58 -6.56
CA ALA A 98 -22.90 3.12 -5.82
C ALA A 98 -23.06 4.65 -5.97
N GLY A 99 -22.12 5.33 -6.63
CA GLY A 99 -22.15 6.77 -6.80
C GLY A 99 -23.15 7.26 -7.84
N HIS A 100 -23.91 8.30 -7.48
CA HIS A 100 -24.79 9.03 -8.39
C HIS A 100 -24.03 10.20 -9.04
N TYR A 101 -23.17 9.89 -10.00
CA TYR A 101 -22.39 10.89 -10.71
C TYR A 101 -23.16 11.53 -11.86
N GLU A 102 -22.96 12.83 -12.07
CA GLU A 102 -23.50 13.59 -13.21
C GLU A 102 -22.48 13.70 -14.35
N ARG A 103 -21.20 13.47 -14.05
CA ARG A 103 -20.09 13.51 -15.00
C ARG A 103 -18.96 12.58 -14.58
N ILE A 104 -18.29 11.99 -15.57
CA ILE A 104 -17.02 11.29 -15.37
C ILE A 104 -15.92 12.01 -16.14
N VAL A 105 -14.86 12.43 -15.46
CA VAL A 105 -13.66 12.99 -16.11
C VAL A 105 -12.62 11.89 -16.18
N ILE A 106 -12.12 11.57 -17.37
CA ILE A 106 -11.09 10.54 -17.56
C ILE A 106 -9.77 11.21 -17.96
N LEU A 107 -8.73 11.02 -17.17
CA LEU A 107 -7.36 11.46 -17.44
C LEU A 107 -6.57 10.29 -18.00
N SER A 108 -5.95 10.42 -19.17
CA SER A 108 -5.08 9.40 -19.77
C SER A 108 -3.81 10.04 -20.32
N PRO A 109 -2.64 9.37 -20.29
CA PRO A 109 -1.51 9.78 -21.12
C PRO A 109 -1.88 9.73 -22.61
N ASP A 110 -1.34 10.67 -23.38
CA ASP A 110 -1.28 10.60 -24.85
C ASP A 110 -0.04 9.78 -25.27
N HIS A 111 -0.21 8.48 -25.44
CA HIS A 111 0.88 7.58 -25.84
C HIS A 111 1.30 7.77 -27.29
N TYR A 112 0.38 8.27 -28.13
CA TYR A 112 0.61 8.46 -29.55
C TYR A 112 1.28 9.79 -29.89
N ARG A 113 1.39 10.71 -28.92
CA ARG A 113 1.94 12.06 -29.08
C ARG A 113 1.22 12.84 -30.18
N ARG A 114 -0.12 12.75 -30.18
CA ARG A 114 -1.01 13.33 -31.19
C ARG A 114 -1.88 14.46 -30.66
N ALA A 115 -1.80 14.80 -29.38
CA ALA A 115 -2.41 16.02 -28.87
C ALA A 115 -1.83 17.24 -29.63
N GLY A 116 -2.70 18.11 -30.15
CA GLY A 116 -2.27 19.31 -30.88
C GLY A 116 -1.71 20.40 -29.96
N THR A 117 -1.98 20.27 -28.66
CA THR A 117 -1.62 21.19 -27.57
C THR A 117 -1.18 20.37 -26.34
N ALA A 118 -1.18 20.97 -25.14
CA ALA A 118 -0.80 20.26 -23.91
C ALA A 118 -1.71 19.06 -23.59
N ALA A 119 -2.99 19.14 -23.93
CA ALA A 119 -3.93 18.05 -23.81
C ALA A 119 -4.97 18.05 -24.94
N ALA A 120 -5.70 16.94 -25.08
CA ALA A 120 -6.76 16.82 -26.08
C ALA A 120 -8.05 16.23 -25.50
N VAL A 121 -9.19 16.72 -26.01
CA VAL A 121 -10.54 16.27 -25.65
C VAL A 121 -11.28 15.70 -26.85
N ALA A 122 -12.18 14.76 -26.59
CA ALA A 122 -13.13 14.26 -27.58
C ALA A 122 -14.45 15.03 -27.49
N THR A 123 -15.12 15.17 -28.62
CA THR A 123 -16.44 15.80 -28.75
C THR A 123 -17.48 14.85 -29.35
N ARG A 124 -17.16 13.57 -29.52
CA ARG A 124 -18.05 12.56 -30.11
C ARG A 124 -18.24 11.40 -29.14
N ASP A 125 -19.46 10.88 -29.07
CA ASP A 125 -19.81 9.72 -28.25
C ASP A 125 -19.00 8.48 -28.64
N PHE A 126 -18.95 7.50 -27.75
CA PHE A 126 -18.29 6.22 -28.00
C PHE A 126 -19.32 5.10 -28.03
N LEU A 127 -19.19 4.18 -28.98
CA LEU A 127 -19.83 2.88 -28.90
C LEU A 127 -18.82 1.89 -28.31
N THR A 128 -19.28 1.04 -27.38
CA THR A 128 -18.48 -0.05 -26.82
C THR A 128 -19.18 -1.39 -27.06
N VAL A 129 -18.50 -2.49 -26.78
CA VAL A 129 -19.08 -3.83 -26.78
C VAL A 129 -20.14 -4.04 -25.68
N MET A 130 -20.21 -3.14 -24.69
CA MET A 130 -21.14 -3.20 -23.57
C MET A 130 -22.29 -2.18 -23.70
N GLY A 131 -22.17 -1.20 -24.60
CA GLY A 131 -23.16 -0.13 -24.77
C GLY A 131 -22.54 1.21 -25.16
N PRO A 132 -23.37 2.24 -25.45
CA PRO A 132 -22.89 3.58 -25.74
C PRO A 132 -22.38 4.29 -24.48
N VAL A 133 -21.40 5.17 -24.66
CA VAL A 133 -20.91 6.10 -23.62
C VAL A 133 -20.99 7.52 -24.19
N PRO A 134 -21.88 8.38 -23.66
CA PRO A 134 -22.06 9.74 -24.16
C PRO A 134 -20.87 10.63 -23.73
N VAL A 135 -20.52 11.60 -24.57
CA VAL A 135 -19.55 12.64 -24.24
C VAL A 135 -20.26 13.89 -23.75
N ASP A 136 -19.73 14.53 -22.71
CA ASP A 136 -20.16 15.86 -22.30
C ASP A 136 -19.61 16.90 -23.28
N ARG A 137 -20.32 17.11 -24.38
CA ARG A 137 -19.90 18.01 -25.44
C ARG A 137 -19.76 19.46 -24.95
N GLU A 138 -20.68 19.93 -24.11
CA GLU A 138 -20.61 21.30 -23.57
C GLU A 138 -19.33 21.50 -22.75
N ALA A 139 -19.02 20.55 -21.86
CA ALA A 139 -17.78 20.61 -21.10
C ALA A 139 -16.54 20.50 -21.99
N SER A 140 -16.52 19.58 -22.96
CA SER A 140 -15.41 19.43 -23.91
C SER A 140 -15.17 20.70 -24.73
N ASP A 141 -16.23 21.34 -25.24
CA ASP A 141 -16.12 22.57 -26.03
C ASP A 141 -15.58 23.73 -25.16
N ARG A 142 -16.10 23.88 -23.94
CA ARG A 142 -15.60 24.90 -22.99
C ARG A 142 -14.15 24.65 -22.55
N LEU A 143 -13.73 23.39 -22.44
CA LEU A 143 -12.33 23.06 -22.17
C LEU A 143 -11.44 23.43 -23.38
N ALA A 144 -11.93 23.21 -24.60
CA ALA A 144 -11.22 23.55 -25.83
C ALA A 144 -11.11 25.08 -26.10
N ASP A 145 -11.84 25.92 -25.38
CA ASP A 145 -11.63 27.38 -25.40
C ASP A 145 -10.25 27.77 -24.81
N SER A 146 -9.65 26.90 -23.99
CA SER A 146 -8.29 27.08 -23.49
C SER A 146 -7.26 26.77 -24.57
N ALA A 147 -6.26 27.65 -24.73
CA ALA A 147 -5.12 27.42 -25.61
C ALA A 147 -4.29 26.15 -25.25
N LEU A 148 -4.51 25.56 -24.08
CA LEU A 148 -3.86 24.32 -23.65
C LEU A 148 -4.52 23.06 -24.20
N ILE A 149 -5.78 23.13 -24.62
CA ILE A 149 -6.60 21.95 -24.91
C ILE A 149 -7.11 22.02 -26.35
N SER A 150 -6.93 20.93 -27.10
CA SER A 150 -7.39 20.82 -28.49
C SER A 150 -8.47 19.75 -28.63
N VAL A 151 -9.44 19.97 -29.52
CA VAL A 151 -10.37 18.91 -29.93
C VAL A 151 -9.64 17.91 -30.80
N SER A 152 -9.78 16.62 -30.53
CA SER A 152 -9.12 15.55 -31.27
C SER A 152 -9.91 14.24 -31.23
N SER A 153 -9.77 13.43 -32.28
CA SER A 153 -10.20 12.02 -32.28
C SER A 153 -9.20 11.09 -31.59
N LEU A 154 -8.17 11.62 -30.92
CA LEU A 154 -7.15 10.82 -30.22
C LEU A 154 -7.78 9.84 -29.22
N ALA A 155 -8.79 10.26 -28.46
CA ALA A 155 -9.41 9.40 -27.46
C ALA A 155 -10.01 8.10 -28.04
N SER A 156 -10.42 8.11 -29.32
CA SER A 156 -10.92 6.91 -29.99
C SER A 156 -9.81 5.93 -30.39
N HIS A 157 -8.55 6.36 -30.32
CA HIS A 157 -7.34 5.58 -30.61
C HIS A 157 -6.50 5.25 -29.36
N GLU A 158 -6.64 6.05 -28.31
CA GLU A 158 -5.90 5.95 -27.07
C GLU A 158 -6.38 4.78 -26.19
N HIS A 159 -5.46 3.89 -25.81
CA HIS A 159 -5.81 2.65 -25.12
C HIS A 159 -6.21 2.89 -23.66
N GLY A 160 -5.75 3.98 -23.05
CA GLY A 160 -6.19 4.39 -21.71
C GLY A 160 -7.71 4.55 -21.59
N PHE A 161 -8.35 5.26 -22.53
CA PHE A 161 -9.80 5.37 -22.51
C PHE A 161 -10.48 4.05 -22.87
N ARG A 162 -9.98 3.36 -23.90
CA ARG A 162 -10.59 2.13 -24.43
C ARG A 162 -10.71 1.04 -23.37
N ALA A 163 -9.73 0.89 -22.48
CA ALA A 163 -9.75 -0.11 -21.42
C ALA A 163 -10.86 0.12 -20.38
N ILE A 164 -11.33 1.36 -20.21
CA ILE A 164 -12.25 1.78 -19.15
C ILE A 164 -13.68 1.91 -19.67
N LEU A 165 -13.87 2.42 -20.89
CA LEU A 165 -15.19 2.75 -21.45
C LEU A 165 -16.22 1.60 -21.38
N PRO A 166 -15.88 0.31 -21.64
CA PRO A 166 -16.85 -0.78 -21.52
C PRO A 166 -17.38 -0.98 -20.09
N PHE A 167 -16.57 -0.74 -19.05
CA PHE A 167 -17.03 -0.78 -17.66
C PHE A 167 -17.97 0.39 -17.35
N LEU A 168 -17.71 1.58 -17.92
CA LEU A 168 -18.57 2.74 -17.72
C LEU A 168 -19.94 2.55 -18.37
N ALA A 169 -19.99 1.95 -19.56
CA ALA A 169 -21.24 1.62 -20.22
C ALA A 169 -22.14 0.69 -19.37
N GLU A 170 -21.53 -0.23 -18.63
CA GLU A 170 -22.25 -1.19 -17.78
C GLU A 170 -22.64 -0.58 -16.41
N TRP A 171 -21.70 0.05 -15.70
CA TRP A 171 -21.92 0.48 -14.31
C TRP A 171 -22.37 1.93 -14.14
N PHE A 172 -22.15 2.78 -15.14
CA PHE A 172 -22.55 4.20 -15.11
C PHE A 172 -23.35 4.57 -16.38
N PRO A 173 -24.42 3.83 -16.70
CA PRO A 173 -25.14 4.01 -17.96
C PRO A 173 -25.70 5.43 -18.08
N GLY A 174 -25.40 6.10 -19.21
CA GLY A 174 -25.88 7.43 -19.52
C GLY A 174 -25.14 8.58 -18.84
N VAL A 175 -24.19 8.32 -17.95
CA VAL A 175 -23.36 9.38 -17.35
C VAL A 175 -22.35 9.86 -18.40
N PRO A 176 -22.36 11.16 -18.77
CA PRO A 176 -21.48 11.67 -19.81
C PRO A 176 -20.03 11.75 -19.35
N VAL A 177 -19.11 11.47 -20.29
CA VAL A 177 -17.67 11.48 -20.04
C VAL A 177 -17.01 12.72 -20.65
N VAL A 178 -15.99 13.23 -19.96
CA VAL A 178 -15.00 14.17 -20.50
C VAL A 178 -13.67 13.43 -20.56
N THR A 179 -13.17 13.17 -21.77
CA THR A 179 -11.85 12.54 -21.96
C THR A 179 -10.78 13.63 -22.03
N LEU A 180 -9.71 13.54 -21.24
CA LEU A 180 -8.55 14.41 -21.36
C LEU A 180 -7.28 13.57 -21.56
N ALA A 181 -6.78 13.56 -22.78
CA ALA A 181 -5.50 12.95 -23.13
C ALA A 181 -4.38 13.96 -22.88
N VAL A 182 -3.56 13.75 -21.86
CA VAL A 182 -2.51 14.68 -21.44
C VAL A 182 -1.19 14.30 -22.10
N GLY A 183 -0.55 15.27 -22.77
CA GLY A 183 0.73 15.06 -23.44
C GLY A 183 1.84 14.65 -22.47
N ILE A 184 2.58 13.59 -22.79
CA ILE A 184 3.67 13.07 -21.94
C ILE A 184 4.90 13.99 -21.82
N ARG A 185 4.95 15.09 -22.58
CA ARG A 185 6.04 16.09 -22.56
C ARG A 185 5.62 17.43 -21.93
N THR A 186 4.46 17.45 -21.28
CA THR A 186 3.96 18.66 -20.63
C THR A 186 4.81 19.05 -19.42
N THR A 187 4.91 20.35 -19.14
CA THR A 187 5.67 20.88 -17.99
C THR A 187 4.80 21.01 -16.74
N PRO A 188 5.38 21.07 -15.54
CA PRO A 188 4.65 21.33 -14.30
C PRO A 188 3.75 22.57 -14.33
N GLU A 189 4.16 23.64 -15.01
CA GLU A 189 3.34 24.85 -15.21
C GLU A 189 2.09 24.54 -16.03
N GLN A 190 2.24 23.73 -17.08
CA GLN A 190 1.11 23.26 -17.87
C GLN A 190 0.20 22.33 -17.05
N TRP A 191 0.74 21.50 -16.15
CA TRP A 191 -0.08 20.65 -15.27
C TRP A 191 -0.93 21.48 -14.32
N ARG A 192 -0.34 22.51 -13.70
CA ARG A 192 -1.05 23.47 -12.84
C ARG A 192 -2.17 24.15 -13.61
N ALA A 193 -1.86 24.69 -14.79
CA ALA A 193 -2.85 25.37 -15.61
C ALA A 193 -3.95 24.43 -16.12
N LEU A 194 -3.63 23.18 -16.48
CA LEU A 194 -4.63 22.17 -16.84
C LEU A 194 -5.55 21.83 -15.65
N ALA A 195 -5.00 21.69 -14.44
CA ALA A 195 -5.80 21.48 -13.23
C ALA A 195 -6.74 22.66 -12.95
N ASP A 196 -6.27 23.91 -13.15
CA ASP A 196 -7.10 25.11 -13.01
C ASP A 196 -8.24 25.15 -14.04
N VAL A 197 -7.97 24.77 -15.28
CA VAL A 197 -8.97 24.70 -16.36
C VAL A 197 -10.00 23.60 -16.11
N LEU A 198 -9.58 22.46 -15.53
CA LEU A 198 -10.47 21.34 -15.20
C LEU A 198 -11.31 21.59 -13.94
N ASP A 199 -10.81 22.35 -12.98
CA ASP A 199 -11.40 22.51 -11.65
C ASP A 199 -12.92 22.81 -11.66
N PRO A 200 -13.43 23.74 -12.50
CA PRO A 200 -14.85 24.07 -12.54
C PRO A 200 -15.77 22.91 -12.98
N PHE A 201 -15.20 21.87 -13.61
CA PHE A 201 -15.95 20.69 -14.08
C PHE A 201 -15.95 19.53 -13.08
N VAL A 202 -15.19 19.65 -11.99
CA VAL A 202 -15.06 18.63 -10.93
C VAL A 202 -15.85 19.07 -9.70
N THR A 203 -17.08 18.58 -9.58
CA THR A 203 -17.99 18.85 -8.45
C THR A 203 -18.08 17.64 -7.51
N ASP A 204 -18.87 17.74 -6.44
CA ASP A 204 -19.17 16.61 -5.55
C ASP A 204 -19.92 15.46 -6.27
N LYS A 205 -20.43 15.69 -7.50
CA LYS A 205 -21.06 14.69 -8.36
C LYS A 205 -20.22 14.31 -9.58
N THR A 206 -18.94 14.67 -9.60
CA THR A 206 -18.00 14.26 -10.65
C THR A 206 -17.12 13.12 -10.14
N LEU A 207 -17.03 12.02 -10.89
CA LEU A 207 -16.00 11.00 -10.68
C LEU A 207 -14.78 11.32 -11.56
N VAL A 208 -13.60 11.48 -10.96
CA VAL A 208 -12.35 11.63 -11.74
C VAL A 208 -11.61 10.30 -11.81
N ILE A 209 -11.50 9.74 -13.01
CA ILE A 209 -10.80 8.49 -13.30
C ILE A 209 -9.45 8.80 -13.93
N GLN A 210 -8.36 8.38 -13.30
CA GLN A 210 -7.05 8.36 -13.93
C GLN A 210 -6.78 6.98 -14.50
N SER A 211 -6.49 6.92 -15.80
CA SER A 211 -6.01 5.75 -16.52
C SER A 211 -4.50 5.80 -16.63
N THR A 212 -3.78 4.95 -15.91
CA THR A 212 -2.31 4.87 -15.99
C THR A 212 -1.82 3.52 -15.55
N ASP A 213 -0.78 3.00 -16.21
CA ASP A 213 0.06 1.98 -15.60
C ASP A 213 1.20 2.64 -14.80
N PHE A 214 1.87 1.85 -13.96
CA PHE A 214 2.96 2.27 -13.09
C PHE A 214 4.31 1.81 -13.67
N SER A 215 5.29 1.49 -12.81
CA SER A 215 6.63 1.06 -13.22
C SER A 215 6.60 0.04 -14.35
N HIS A 216 7.28 0.33 -15.46
CA HIS A 216 7.26 -0.54 -16.62
C HIS A 216 8.62 -0.62 -17.34
N TYR A 217 8.87 -1.74 -18.04
CA TYR A 217 10.18 -2.12 -18.60
C TYR A 217 11.26 -2.39 -17.54
N LEU A 218 10.84 -2.78 -16.33
CA LEU A 218 11.73 -3.04 -15.21
C LEU A 218 11.63 -4.49 -14.75
N SER A 219 12.71 -5.02 -14.16
CA SER A 219 12.64 -6.30 -13.45
C SER A 219 11.66 -6.18 -12.27
N PRO A 220 11.02 -7.27 -11.83
CA PRO A 220 10.06 -7.21 -10.73
C PRO A 220 10.62 -6.56 -9.46
N GLU A 221 11.90 -6.77 -9.18
CA GLU A 221 12.57 -6.23 -7.99
C GLU A 221 12.70 -4.70 -8.07
N VAL A 222 13.14 -4.18 -9.21
CA VAL A 222 13.26 -2.74 -9.44
C VAL A 222 11.87 -2.11 -9.53
N ALA A 223 10.91 -2.76 -10.19
CA ALA A 223 9.52 -2.31 -10.25
C ALA A 223 8.91 -2.18 -8.85
N ARG A 224 9.13 -3.15 -7.95
CA ARG A 224 8.69 -3.06 -6.55
C ARG A 224 9.29 -1.86 -5.82
N GLU A 225 10.59 -1.59 -6.01
CA GLU A 225 11.26 -0.45 -5.38
C GLU A 225 10.66 0.88 -5.85
N LYS A 226 10.40 1.00 -7.16
CA LYS A 226 9.78 2.18 -7.76
C LYS A 226 8.30 2.35 -7.39
N ASP A 227 7.56 1.25 -7.27
CA ASP A 227 6.20 1.24 -6.75
C ASP A 227 6.16 1.67 -5.29
N ALA A 228 7.09 1.19 -4.45
CA ALA A 228 7.17 1.57 -3.04
C ALA A 228 7.50 3.06 -2.86
N GLU A 229 8.42 3.61 -3.66
CA GLU A 229 8.71 5.05 -3.74
C GLU A 229 7.43 5.81 -4.10
N THR A 230 6.73 5.38 -5.16
CA THR A 230 5.50 6.02 -5.64
C THR A 230 4.39 6.00 -4.58
N ILE A 231 4.12 4.85 -3.97
CA ILE A 231 3.13 4.68 -2.89
C ILE A 231 3.45 5.59 -1.70
N ALA A 232 4.73 5.73 -1.35
CA ALA A 232 5.16 6.62 -0.26
C ALA A 232 4.83 8.10 -0.53
N PHE A 233 4.95 8.57 -1.78
CA PHE A 233 4.54 9.93 -2.15
C PHE A 233 3.01 10.08 -2.14
N LEU A 234 2.30 9.13 -2.74
CA LEU A 234 0.84 9.16 -2.82
C LEU A 234 0.21 9.24 -1.42
N THR A 235 0.65 8.39 -0.50
CA THR A 235 0.11 8.30 0.86
C THR A 235 0.45 9.49 1.76
N ARG A 236 1.47 10.29 1.40
CA ARG A 236 1.75 11.57 2.07
C ARG A 236 0.81 12.69 1.63
N GLY A 237 0.10 12.51 0.52
CA GLY A 237 -0.78 13.54 -0.03
C GLY A 237 -0.03 14.77 -0.54
N ASP A 238 1.19 14.58 -1.05
CA ASP A 238 2.05 15.63 -1.59
C ASP A 238 2.13 15.51 -3.13
N PRO A 239 1.36 16.32 -3.89
CA PRO A 239 1.39 16.29 -5.34
C PRO A 239 2.75 16.67 -5.92
N ASP A 240 3.49 17.59 -5.29
CA ASP A 240 4.75 18.08 -5.85
C ASP A 240 5.84 16.99 -5.81
N GLY A 241 5.76 16.07 -4.85
CA GLY A 241 6.59 14.86 -4.84
C GLY A 241 6.47 13.98 -6.09
N VAL A 242 5.34 14.05 -6.83
CA VAL A 242 5.18 13.36 -8.13
C VAL A 242 6.14 13.92 -9.18
N MET A 243 6.53 15.21 -9.09
CA MET A 243 7.41 15.83 -10.07
C MET A 243 8.79 15.19 -10.11
N ASP A 244 9.27 14.73 -8.94
CA ASP A 244 10.58 14.11 -8.74
C ASP A 244 10.64 12.65 -9.22
N LEU A 245 9.49 12.04 -9.55
CA LEU A 245 9.45 10.68 -10.08
C LEU A 245 10.04 10.61 -11.49
N ASN A 246 10.61 9.46 -11.84
CA ASN A 246 11.09 9.17 -13.19
C ASN A 246 9.97 8.50 -14.00
N GLN A 247 9.68 9.06 -15.18
CA GLN A 247 8.78 8.47 -16.17
C GLN A 247 9.63 7.92 -17.32
N PRO A 248 9.54 6.62 -17.67
CA PRO A 248 8.52 5.66 -17.25
C PRO A 248 8.78 4.84 -15.97
N ASP A 249 9.97 4.92 -15.37
CA ASP A 249 10.38 3.97 -14.31
C ASP A 249 9.40 3.86 -13.12
N HIS A 250 8.61 4.89 -12.83
CA HIS A 250 7.61 4.91 -11.75
C HIS A 250 6.17 4.85 -12.26
N LEU A 251 5.85 5.55 -13.35
CA LEU A 251 4.49 5.65 -13.90
C LEU A 251 4.45 6.21 -15.32
N ASP A 252 3.39 5.86 -16.06
CA ASP A 252 3.19 6.30 -17.46
C ASP A 252 2.94 7.80 -17.59
N SER A 253 2.31 8.42 -16.60
CA SER A 253 1.91 9.82 -16.67
C SER A 253 2.00 10.54 -15.33
N LYS A 254 3.12 11.25 -15.12
CA LYS A 254 3.26 12.18 -13.99
C LYS A 254 2.22 13.30 -14.04
N ALA A 255 1.92 13.78 -15.24
CA ALA A 255 0.97 14.86 -15.46
C ALA A 255 -0.44 14.48 -14.98
N ALA A 256 -0.95 13.32 -15.40
CA ALA A 256 -2.27 12.86 -15.01
C ALA A 256 -2.34 12.57 -13.50
N GLN A 257 -1.30 11.96 -12.92
CA GLN A 257 -1.24 11.72 -11.48
C GLN A 257 -1.22 13.03 -10.67
N TRP A 258 -0.41 14.02 -11.08
CA TRP A 258 -0.34 15.31 -10.41
C TRP A 258 -1.68 16.05 -10.48
N ILE A 259 -2.34 16.05 -11.65
CA ILE A 259 -3.66 16.66 -11.83
C ILE A 259 -4.71 15.96 -10.96
N GLN A 260 -4.72 14.62 -10.94
CA GLN A 260 -5.60 13.83 -10.08
C GLN A 260 -5.43 14.23 -8.61
N MET A 261 -4.20 14.19 -8.09
CA MET A 261 -3.91 14.54 -6.69
C MET A 261 -4.35 15.97 -6.36
N THR A 262 -4.10 16.91 -7.27
CA THR A 262 -4.44 18.33 -7.08
C THR A 262 -5.95 18.54 -7.03
N LEU A 263 -6.69 17.98 -7.98
CA LEU A 263 -8.16 18.08 -8.01
C LEU A 263 -8.77 17.46 -6.76
N GLN A 264 -8.31 16.26 -6.36
CA GLN A 264 -8.81 15.57 -5.17
C GLN A 264 -8.47 16.33 -3.88
N GLY A 265 -7.23 16.83 -3.76
CA GLY A 265 -6.78 17.62 -2.61
C GLY A 265 -7.59 18.90 -2.39
N ARG A 266 -7.96 19.60 -3.48
CA ARG A 266 -8.86 20.78 -3.41
C ARG A 266 -10.25 20.45 -2.86
N ARG A 267 -10.69 19.19 -2.91
CA ARG A 267 -11.95 18.70 -2.34
C ARG A 267 -11.79 18.02 -0.98
N GLY A 268 -10.58 18.07 -0.40
CA GLY A 268 -10.25 17.44 0.88
C GLY A 268 -10.20 15.90 0.82
N ALA A 269 -10.12 15.32 -0.38
CA ALA A 269 -10.02 13.89 -0.55
C ALA A 269 -8.58 13.40 -0.36
N THR A 270 -8.45 12.24 0.28
CA THR A 270 -7.20 11.51 0.52
C THR A 270 -7.20 10.22 -0.28
N VAL A 271 -6.01 9.70 -0.57
CA VAL A 271 -5.85 8.46 -1.32
C VAL A 271 -5.98 7.23 -0.41
N GLY A 272 -6.68 6.22 -0.89
CA GLY A 272 -6.58 4.84 -0.44
C GLY A 272 -5.99 3.99 -1.55
N ILE A 273 -4.84 3.36 -1.31
CA ILE A 273 -4.28 2.38 -2.26
C ILE A 273 -5.11 1.11 -2.18
N VAL A 274 -5.73 0.68 -3.27
CA VAL A 274 -6.58 -0.51 -3.30
C VAL A 274 -5.71 -1.75 -3.48
N ASN A 275 -4.86 -1.75 -4.49
CA ASN A 275 -4.01 -2.86 -4.87
C ASN A 275 -2.63 -2.38 -5.36
N ASN A 276 -1.60 -3.21 -5.19
CA ASN A 276 -0.37 -3.10 -5.96
C ASN A 276 0.05 -4.48 -6.46
N ARG A 277 -0.01 -4.65 -7.77
CA ARG A 277 0.29 -5.90 -8.47
C ARG A 277 1.18 -5.59 -9.67
N ASN A 278 1.73 -6.62 -10.26
CA ASN A 278 2.58 -6.54 -11.44
C ASN A 278 2.22 -7.64 -12.43
N SER A 279 2.46 -7.40 -13.71
CA SER A 279 2.26 -8.32 -14.82
C SER A 279 2.84 -9.73 -14.59
N ALA A 280 3.94 -9.86 -13.82
CA ALA A 280 4.52 -11.15 -13.45
C ALA A 280 3.58 -12.04 -12.61
N HIS A 281 2.56 -11.47 -11.95
CA HIS A 281 1.53 -12.24 -11.26
C HIS A 281 0.52 -12.92 -12.20
N TYR A 282 0.49 -12.51 -13.47
CA TYR A 282 -0.34 -13.11 -14.51
C TYR A 282 0.46 -14.07 -15.40
N ALA A 283 1.77 -14.17 -15.20
CA ALA A 283 2.62 -15.10 -15.93
C ALA A 283 2.45 -16.54 -15.41
N ASP A 284 2.81 -17.51 -16.26
CA ASP A 284 2.80 -18.92 -15.86
C ASP A 284 3.76 -19.18 -14.70
N LYS A 285 3.38 -20.10 -13.81
CA LYS A 285 4.16 -20.42 -12.60
C LYS A 285 5.58 -20.86 -12.99
N GLY A 286 6.57 -20.08 -12.54
CA GLY A 286 8.00 -20.37 -12.75
C GLY A 286 8.66 -19.53 -13.84
N GLU A 287 7.89 -18.74 -14.60
CA GLU A 287 8.43 -17.76 -15.54
C GLU A 287 8.31 -16.36 -14.96
N ILE A 288 9.44 -15.81 -14.49
CA ILE A 288 9.51 -14.41 -14.08
C ILE A 288 9.99 -13.60 -15.29
N PRO A 289 9.16 -12.71 -15.86
CA PRO A 289 9.59 -11.87 -16.97
C PRO A 289 10.77 -10.99 -16.57
N ARG A 290 11.72 -10.80 -17.50
CA ARG A 290 12.85 -9.87 -17.29
C ARG A 290 12.40 -8.42 -17.17
N GLU A 291 11.33 -8.08 -17.88
CA GLU A 291 10.72 -6.77 -17.91
C GLU A 291 9.23 -6.94 -17.63
N THR A 292 8.70 -6.06 -16.79
CA THR A 292 7.34 -6.14 -16.28
C THR A 292 6.68 -4.78 -16.30
N THR A 293 5.35 -4.76 -16.13
CA THR A 293 4.54 -3.58 -15.86
C THR A 293 3.83 -3.73 -14.50
N SER A 294 3.86 -2.69 -13.68
CA SER A 294 3.18 -2.61 -12.40
C SER A 294 1.85 -1.86 -12.49
N TYR A 295 0.99 -2.13 -11.52
CA TYR A 295 -0.34 -1.57 -11.38
C TYR A 295 -0.52 -1.12 -9.92
N VAL A 296 -0.80 0.15 -9.69
CA VAL A 296 -1.16 0.70 -8.38
C VAL A 296 -2.55 1.32 -8.50
N THR A 297 -3.56 0.65 -7.96
CA THR A 297 -4.95 1.15 -8.03
C THR A 297 -5.29 1.99 -6.81
N GLN A 298 -6.11 3.02 -7.03
CA GLN A 298 -6.36 4.06 -6.03
C GLN A 298 -7.85 4.39 -5.96
N VAL A 299 -8.32 4.75 -4.77
CA VAL A 299 -9.58 5.45 -4.54
C VAL A 299 -9.33 6.74 -3.79
N TRP A 300 -10.16 7.76 -4.04
CA TRP A 300 -10.03 9.09 -3.45
C TRP A 300 -11.30 9.45 -2.70
N ARG A 301 -11.18 9.73 -1.38
CA ARG A 301 -12.31 10.02 -0.48
C ARG A 301 -11.93 11.02 0.61
N ARG A 302 -12.88 11.84 1.04
CA ARG A 302 -12.70 12.74 2.21
C ARG A 302 -12.39 11.96 3.48
N GLU A 303 -13.01 10.79 3.64
CA GLU A 303 -12.76 9.90 4.77
C GLU A 303 -11.79 8.78 4.39
N PRO A 304 -10.76 8.51 5.21
CA PRO A 304 -9.87 7.38 4.99
C PRO A 304 -10.63 6.06 4.90
N VAL A 305 -10.32 5.26 3.89
CA VAL A 305 -10.97 3.97 3.69
C VAL A 305 -10.45 2.96 4.71
N LYS A 306 -11.35 2.35 5.47
CA LYS A 306 -10.99 1.28 6.40
C LYS A 306 -10.44 0.08 5.62
N ALA A 307 -9.36 -0.53 6.11
CA ALA A 307 -8.78 -1.72 5.49
C ALA A 307 -9.78 -2.87 5.31
N SER A 308 -10.77 -2.98 6.20
CA SER A 308 -11.85 -3.97 6.11
C SER A 308 -12.70 -3.86 4.84
N LEU A 309 -12.75 -2.68 4.21
CA LEU A 309 -13.50 -2.42 2.98
C LEU A 309 -12.66 -2.58 1.71
N LEU A 310 -11.36 -2.82 1.86
CA LEU A 310 -10.43 -2.97 0.74
C LEU A 310 -9.94 -4.42 0.60
N PRO A 311 -9.61 -4.85 -0.62
CA PRO A 311 -9.05 -6.17 -0.86
C PRO A 311 -7.66 -6.32 -0.23
N GLY A 312 -7.23 -7.57 -0.06
CA GLY A 312 -5.91 -7.92 0.46
C GLY A 312 -5.83 -8.07 1.99
N GLU A 313 -4.65 -8.47 2.44
CA GLU A 313 -4.37 -8.77 3.84
C GLU A 313 -4.00 -7.48 4.60
N ALA A 314 -4.60 -7.30 5.77
CA ALA A 314 -4.29 -6.19 6.67
C ALA A 314 -3.99 -6.74 8.05
N TRP A 315 -2.93 -6.23 8.64
CA TRP A 315 -2.46 -6.56 9.98
C TRP A 315 -2.42 -5.30 10.84
N TYR A 316 -2.66 -5.47 12.13
CA TYR A 316 -2.55 -4.40 13.10
C TYR A 316 -1.39 -4.71 14.04
N PHE A 317 -0.66 -3.67 14.44
CA PHE A 317 0.39 -3.76 15.43
C PHE A 317 0.02 -2.88 16.62
N GLY A 318 -0.04 -3.49 17.80
CA GLY A 318 -0.22 -2.83 19.09
C GLY A 318 1.09 -2.83 19.87
N GLY A 319 1.29 -1.76 20.63
CA GLY A 319 2.45 -1.62 21.51
C GLY A 319 2.31 -2.43 22.80
N ASP A 320 2.71 -1.83 23.91
CA ASP A 320 2.86 -2.52 25.19
C ASP A 320 1.50 -2.94 25.77
N PHE A 321 1.43 -4.18 26.22
CA PHE A 321 0.21 -4.79 26.76
C PHE A 321 0.49 -5.66 27.98
N HIS A 322 -0.21 -5.41 29.08
CA HIS A 322 -0.32 -6.34 30.21
C HIS A 322 -1.69 -6.20 30.90
N LEU A 323 -2.08 -7.19 31.71
CA LEU A 323 -3.28 -7.16 32.58
C LEU A 323 -2.94 -7.30 34.08
N GLY A 324 -1.66 -7.19 34.43
CA GLY A 324 -1.18 -7.26 35.80
C GLY A 324 -1.37 -5.98 36.63
N ARG A 325 -0.89 -6.02 37.88
CA ARG A 325 -0.82 -4.86 38.80
C ARG A 325 -2.17 -4.15 38.96
N HIS A 326 -2.25 -2.84 38.70
CA HIS A 326 -3.48 -2.06 38.92
C HIS A 326 -4.59 -2.34 37.90
N LEU A 327 -4.31 -3.16 36.87
CA LEU A 327 -5.34 -3.68 35.96
C LEU A 327 -6.03 -4.94 36.50
N GLY A 328 -5.65 -5.47 37.67
CA GLY A 328 -6.27 -6.66 38.23
C GLY A 328 -7.79 -6.54 38.44
N GLY A 329 -8.28 -5.35 38.80
CA GLY A 329 -9.72 -5.09 38.91
C GLY A 329 -10.42 -5.15 37.54
N MET A 330 -9.79 -4.57 36.51
CA MET A 330 -10.28 -4.65 35.13
C MET A 330 -10.24 -6.09 34.60
N ALA A 331 -9.19 -6.86 34.91
CA ALA A 331 -9.04 -8.24 34.49
C ALA A 331 -10.10 -9.18 35.11
N ALA A 332 -10.72 -8.79 36.23
CA ALA A 332 -11.79 -9.53 36.89
C ALA A 332 -13.20 -9.02 36.52
N ASP A 333 -13.31 -7.92 35.77
CA ASP A 333 -14.57 -7.27 35.42
C ASP A 333 -14.96 -7.60 33.98
N SER A 334 -15.99 -8.44 33.81
CA SER A 334 -16.46 -8.86 32.49
C SER A 334 -16.97 -7.69 31.64
N VAL A 335 -17.57 -6.67 32.26
CA VAL A 335 -18.07 -5.49 31.54
C VAL A 335 -16.89 -4.67 31.00
N ALA A 336 -15.81 -4.57 31.78
CA ALA A 336 -14.59 -3.91 31.32
C ALA A 336 -13.92 -4.65 30.17
N LEU A 337 -13.86 -5.99 30.23
CA LEU A 337 -13.32 -6.82 29.16
C LEU A 337 -14.15 -6.76 27.87
N GLU A 338 -15.48 -6.74 27.97
CA GLU A 338 -16.38 -6.56 26.82
C GLU A 338 -16.22 -5.18 26.18
N TRP A 339 -16.12 -4.12 26.99
CA TRP A 339 -15.86 -2.77 26.49
C TRP A 339 -14.53 -2.67 25.73
N LEU A 340 -13.48 -3.28 26.28
CA LEU A 340 -12.17 -3.36 25.64
C LEU A 340 -12.23 -4.11 24.31
N GLU A 341 -12.91 -5.25 24.27
CA GLU A 341 -13.15 -6.04 23.06
C GLU A 341 -13.86 -5.20 21.98
N GLU A 342 -14.98 -4.57 22.32
CA GLU A 342 -15.71 -3.69 21.39
C GLU A 342 -14.80 -2.58 20.84
N ARG A 343 -14.04 -1.94 21.72
CA ARG A 343 -13.14 -0.86 21.35
C ARG A 343 -12.08 -1.33 20.35
N ILE A 344 -11.37 -2.42 20.63
CA ILE A 344 -10.31 -2.92 19.74
C ILE A 344 -10.89 -3.44 18.42
N LEU A 345 -11.97 -4.22 18.46
CA LEU A 345 -12.58 -4.77 17.25
C LEU A 345 -13.18 -3.68 16.34
N SER A 346 -13.70 -2.59 16.92
CA SER A 346 -14.18 -1.44 16.13
C SER A 346 -13.08 -0.76 15.31
N LEU A 347 -11.84 -0.80 15.81
CA LEU A 347 -10.66 -0.20 15.19
C LEU A 347 -9.99 -1.14 14.18
N THR A 348 -9.88 -2.44 14.53
CA THR A 348 -9.20 -3.43 13.69
C THR A 348 -10.12 -4.11 12.67
N GLY A 349 -11.44 -3.99 12.83
CA GLY A 349 -12.41 -4.74 12.05
C GLY A 349 -12.27 -6.26 12.22
N GLY A 350 -11.70 -6.72 13.33
CA GLY A 350 -11.44 -8.15 13.61
C GLY A 350 -10.32 -8.77 12.77
N ARG A 351 -9.45 -7.95 12.17
CA ARG A 351 -8.26 -8.41 11.45
C ARG A 351 -7.14 -8.83 12.42
N PRO A 352 -6.16 -9.65 11.97
CA PRO A 352 -5.06 -10.13 12.81
C PRO A 352 -4.26 -9.01 13.50
N LEU A 353 -3.94 -9.21 14.78
CA LEU A 353 -3.17 -8.27 15.62
C LEU A 353 -1.84 -8.89 16.09
N VAL A 354 -0.77 -8.09 16.02
CA VAL A 354 0.53 -8.33 16.65
C VAL A 354 0.63 -7.48 17.91
N LEU A 355 1.09 -8.03 19.02
CA LEU A 355 1.16 -7.34 20.32
C LEU A 355 2.47 -7.59 21.06
N ASN A 356 2.96 -6.57 21.77
CA ASN A 356 4.06 -6.71 22.72
C ASN A 356 3.51 -7.09 24.11
N LEU A 357 3.70 -8.34 24.53
CA LEU A 357 3.23 -8.80 25.83
C LEU A 357 4.27 -8.51 26.91
N GLU A 358 3.93 -7.58 27.79
CA GLU A 358 4.74 -7.17 28.92
C GLU A 358 4.46 -8.04 30.14
N GLY A 359 5.53 -8.66 30.65
CA GLY A 359 5.50 -9.49 31.85
C GLY A 359 5.16 -10.96 31.64
N VAL A 360 5.32 -11.74 32.71
CA VAL A 360 5.22 -13.20 32.66
C VAL A 360 3.79 -13.67 32.94
N LEU A 361 3.25 -14.56 32.07
CA LEU A 361 1.96 -15.21 32.29
C LEU A 361 2.02 -16.17 33.49
N VAL A 362 1.15 -15.95 34.45
CA VAL A 362 1.02 -16.79 35.66
C VAL A 362 -0.45 -17.16 35.88
N ASP A 363 -0.72 -18.37 36.37
CA ASP A 363 -2.11 -18.80 36.64
C ASP A 363 -2.73 -17.98 37.78
N VAL A 364 -1.96 -17.79 38.85
CA VAL A 364 -2.31 -16.95 39.99
C VAL A 364 -1.17 -15.96 40.20
N PRO A 365 -1.41 -14.65 40.04
CA PRO A 365 -0.42 -13.65 40.35
C PRO A 365 0.05 -13.78 41.81
N PRO A 366 1.37 -13.84 42.07
CA PRO A 366 1.87 -13.81 43.44
C PRO A 366 1.48 -12.48 44.12
N ALA A 367 1.44 -12.51 45.45
CA ALA A 367 1.08 -11.32 46.23
C ALA A 367 2.07 -10.18 45.91
N PRO A 368 1.61 -8.94 45.67
CA PRO A 368 2.46 -7.84 45.20
C PRO A 368 3.73 -7.62 46.03
N GLU A 369 3.66 -7.82 47.34
CA GLU A 369 4.77 -7.68 48.29
C GLU A 369 5.89 -8.72 48.09
N THR A 370 5.63 -9.80 47.35
CA THR A 370 6.63 -10.85 47.06
C THR A 370 7.38 -10.61 45.74
N LEU A 371 6.92 -9.65 44.94
CA LEU A 371 7.57 -9.25 43.69
C LEU A 371 8.44 -8.02 43.92
N HIS A 372 9.59 -7.99 43.25
CA HIS A 372 10.32 -6.75 43.10
C HIS A 372 9.44 -5.75 42.32
N PRO A 373 9.43 -4.44 42.66
CA PRO A 373 8.52 -3.47 42.02
C PRO A 373 8.63 -3.35 40.49
N MET A 374 9.77 -3.75 39.94
CA MET A 374 10.02 -3.78 38.49
C MET A 374 9.58 -5.07 37.81
N GLN A 375 9.19 -6.11 38.56
CA GLN A 375 8.70 -7.36 37.97
C GLN A 375 7.23 -7.20 37.58
N ILE A 376 6.91 -7.58 36.34
CA ILE A 376 5.57 -7.58 35.79
C ILE A 376 5.13 -9.03 35.59
N VAL A 377 3.97 -9.35 36.16
CA VAL A 377 3.27 -10.62 35.96
C VAL A 377 1.85 -10.32 35.54
N THR A 378 1.25 -11.19 34.73
CA THR A 378 -0.11 -11.00 34.23
C THR A 378 -0.93 -12.28 34.36
N PRO A 379 -2.22 -12.20 34.77
CA PRO A 379 -3.06 -13.38 34.95
C PRO A 379 -3.33 -14.05 33.61
N ALA A 380 -2.91 -15.31 33.50
CA ALA A 380 -2.88 -15.99 32.21
C ALA A 380 -4.27 -16.25 31.62
N ALA A 381 -5.26 -16.65 32.43
CA ALA A 381 -6.60 -16.95 31.94
C ALA A 381 -7.26 -15.74 31.26
N ALA A 382 -7.33 -14.60 31.95
CA ALA A 382 -7.91 -13.37 31.42
C ALA A 382 -7.12 -12.81 30.22
N THR A 383 -5.78 -12.86 30.31
CA THR A 383 -4.90 -12.39 29.21
C THR A 383 -5.13 -13.19 27.93
N LEU A 384 -5.13 -14.53 28.02
CA LEU A 384 -5.32 -15.40 26.87
C LEU A 384 -6.72 -15.25 26.26
N ASP A 385 -7.75 -15.14 27.10
CA ASP A 385 -9.13 -14.91 26.64
C ASP A 385 -9.26 -13.59 25.87
N LEU A 386 -8.73 -12.51 26.44
CA LEU A 386 -8.79 -11.18 25.81
C LEU A 386 -8.04 -11.15 24.47
N MET A 387 -6.83 -11.73 24.41
CA MET A 387 -6.06 -11.81 23.17
C MET A 387 -6.79 -12.61 22.07
N LYS A 388 -7.50 -13.70 22.42
CA LYS A 388 -8.32 -14.45 21.45
C LYS A 388 -9.49 -13.62 20.93
N ARG A 389 -10.17 -12.89 21.81
CA ARG A 389 -11.28 -11.98 21.44
C ARG A 389 -10.81 -10.89 20.49
N TRP A 390 -9.64 -10.31 20.77
CA TRP A 390 -9.01 -9.26 19.96
C TRP A 390 -8.36 -9.76 18.65
N LYS A 391 -8.44 -11.06 18.35
CA LYS A 391 -7.84 -11.67 17.16
C LYS A 391 -6.32 -11.47 17.10
N VAL A 392 -5.67 -11.55 18.26
CA VAL A 392 -4.20 -11.60 18.31
C VAL A 392 -3.72 -12.86 17.63
N ALA A 393 -2.85 -12.68 16.64
CA ALA A 393 -2.26 -13.76 15.86
C ALA A 393 -0.79 -13.98 16.22
N ALA A 394 -0.07 -12.93 16.60
CA ALA A 394 1.32 -13.02 17.03
C ALA A 394 1.58 -12.23 18.33
N VAL A 395 2.37 -12.82 19.22
CA VAL A 395 2.79 -12.23 20.49
C VAL A 395 4.30 -12.08 20.49
N VAL A 396 4.76 -10.84 20.65
CA VAL A 396 6.17 -10.49 20.78
C VAL A 396 6.57 -10.56 22.26
N LEU A 397 7.63 -11.32 22.53
CA LEU A 397 8.24 -11.50 23.86
C LEU A 397 9.68 -10.94 23.90
N ALA A 398 10.09 -10.18 22.88
CA ALA A 398 11.40 -9.54 22.85
C ALA A 398 11.36 -8.22 23.63
N ASN A 399 11.22 -8.29 24.95
CA ASN A 399 11.17 -7.13 25.85
C ASN A 399 11.90 -7.40 27.18
N ASN A 400 12.08 -6.35 27.98
CA ASN A 400 12.83 -6.42 29.23
C ASN A 400 12.09 -7.20 30.34
N HIS A 401 10.77 -7.32 30.29
CA HIS A 401 9.95 -7.98 31.33
C HIS A 401 9.71 -9.48 31.11
N THR A 402 10.10 -10.02 29.96
CA THR A 402 9.90 -11.43 29.59
C THR A 402 10.66 -12.41 30.50
N LEU A 403 11.74 -11.96 31.15
CA LEU A 403 12.56 -12.77 32.06
C LEU A 403 12.34 -12.44 33.54
N ASP A 404 11.28 -11.71 33.89
CA ASP A 404 11.06 -11.26 35.27
C ASP A 404 10.94 -12.41 36.28
N LEU A 405 10.47 -13.60 35.86
CA LEU A 405 10.44 -14.83 36.67
C LEU A 405 11.46 -15.89 36.23
N GLY A 406 12.45 -15.52 35.41
CA GLY A 406 13.52 -16.39 34.93
C GLY A 406 13.15 -17.25 33.71
N GLY A 407 14.16 -17.97 33.19
CA GLY A 407 14.07 -18.71 31.93
C GLY A 407 13.06 -19.86 31.93
N ASP A 408 12.86 -20.55 33.06
CA ASP A 408 11.88 -21.62 33.18
C ASP A 408 10.44 -21.10 33.04
N ALA A 409 10.18 -19.91 33.58
CA ALA A 409 8.87 -19.27 33.48
C ALA A 409 8.61 -18.80 32.04
N LEU A 410 9.63 -18.25 31.38
CA LEU A 410 9.58 -17.93 29.94
C LEU A 410 9.26 -19.16 29.09
N ALA A 411 9.98 -20.27 29.29
CA ALA A 411 9.75 -21.50 28.53
C ALA A 411 8.31 -22.02 28.69
N LYS A 412 7.77 -21.98 29.92
CA LYS A 412 6.37 -22.34 30.21
C LYS A 412 5.38 -21.39 29.54
N MET A 413 5.62 -20.08 29.62
CA MET A 413 4.80 -19.05 28.98
C MET A 413 4.75 -19.24 27.46
N THR A 414 5.91 -19.40 26.82
CA THR A 414 6.01 -19.63 25.37
C THR A 414 5.29 -20.91 24.95
N SER A 415 5.49 -22.02 25.69
CA SER A 415 4.78 -23.27 25.40
C SER A 415 3.26 -23.12 25.53
N ARG A 416 2.79 -22.34 26.51
CA ARG A 416 1.37 -22.08 26.71
C ARG A 416 0.80 -21.24 25.56
N LEU A 417 1.43 -20.13 25.20
CA LEU A 417 1.00 -19.27 24.10
C LEU A 417 0.87 -20.04 22.79
N ARG A 418 1.89 -20.85 22.44
CA ARG A 418 1.86 -21.70 21.24
C ARG A 418 0.74 -22.74 21.29
N LYS A 419 0.50 -23.36 22.46
CA LYS A 419 -0.61 -24.32 22.64
C LYS A 419 -1.99 -23.67 22.45
N GLU A 420 -2.12 -22.39 22.79
CA GLU A 420 -3.35 -21.61 22.59
C GLU A 420 -3.51 -21.08 21.15
N GLY A 421 -2.54 -21.34 20.27
CA GLY A 421 -2.61 -21.02 18.85
C GLY A 421 -1.98 -19.67 18.46
N PHE A 422 -1.23 -19.02 19.35
CA PHE A 422 -0.51 -17.79 19.04
C PHE A 422 0.85 -18.08 18.43
N GLU A 423 1.21 -17.34 17.39
CA GLU A 423 2.60 -17.27 16.93
C GLU A 423 3.42 -16.51 17.97
N VAL A 424 4.59 -17.02 18.36
CA VAL A 424 5.40 -16.41 19.43
C VAL A 424 6.75 -16.00 18.86
N VAL A 425 7.03 -14.70 18.93
CA VAL A 425 8.29 -14.10 18.44
C VAL A 425 9.13 -13.72 19.65
N GLY A 426 10.16 -14.53 19.93
CA GLY A 426 11.11 -14.30 21.01
C GLY A 426 12.23 -13.34 20.63
N GLU A 427 13.17 -13.17 21.56
CA GLU A 427 14.36 -12.35 21.37
C GLU A 427 15.24 -12.86 20.22
N GLY A 428 15.34 -12.06 19.14
CA GLY A 428 16.16 -12.38 17.97
C GLY A 428 15.49 -13.32 16.97
N ASP A 429 14.23 -13.70 17.19
CA ASP A 429 13.49 -14.57 16.28
C ASP A 429 13.06 -13.79 15.01
N LEU A 430 13.15 -14.45 13.85
CA LEU A 430 12.55 -14.02 12.58
C LEU A 430 11.49 -15.05 12.19
N VAL A 431 10.22 -14.67 12.20
CA VAL A 431 9.09 -15.57 11.96
C VAL A 431 8.32 -15.14 10.72
N ALA A 432 7.98 -16.11 9.86
CA ALA A 432 7.16 -15.86 8.69
C ALA A 432 5.66 -15.82 9.07
N LEU A 433 5.00 -14.70 8.80
CA LEU A 433 3.55 -14.51 8.93
C LEU A 433 2.90 -14.40 7.54
N PRO A 434 1.58 -14.56 7.40
CA PRO A 434 0.88 -14.26 6.16
C PRO A 434 1.22 -12.85 5.64
N GLY A 435 1.82 -12.79 4.45
CA GLY A 435 2.22 -11.54 3.78
C GLY A 435 3.59 -10.94 4.13
N PHE A 436 4.21 -11.27 5.27
CA PHE A 436 5.46 -10.62 5.71
C PHE A 436 6.26 -11.47 6.70
N ASP A 437 7.53 -11.11 6.93
CA ASP A 437 8.36 -11.72 7.98
C ASP A 437 8.57 -10.73 9.14
N LEU A 438 8.39 -11.20 10.37
CA LEU A 438 8.46 -10.39 11.60
C LEU A 438 9.71 -10.76 12.39
N PHE A 439 10.59 -9.78 12.60
CA PHE A 439 11.75 -9.88 13.49
C PHE A 439 11.49 -9.09 14.76
N ALA A 440 11.82 -9.65 15.93
CA ALA A 440 11.70 -8.92 17.18
C ALA A 440 12.98 -8.97 18.03
N VAL A 441 13.35 -7.83 18.62
CA VAL A 441 14.53 -7.73 19.47
C VAL A 441 14.42 -6.55 20.45
N SER A 442 15.05 -6.66 21.63
CA SER A 442 15.03 -5.61 22.66
C SER A 442 16.38 -4.91 22.80
N ASP A 443 16.38 -3.57 22.76
CA ASP A 443 17.52 -2.74 23.18
C ASP A 443 17.50 -2.43 24.69
N VAL A 444 16.46 -2.85 25.41
CA VAL A 444 16.26 -2.56 26.83
C VAL A 444 16.44 -3.83 27.67
N ARG A 445 17.17 -3.71 28.79
CA ARG A 445 17.41 -4.81 29.74
C ARG A 445 17.19 -4.32 31.18
N ASN A 446 16.54 -5.15 31.99
CA ASN A 446 16.42 -4.96 33.44
C ASN A 446 17.77 -5.23 34.13
N ARG A 447 18.70 -4.27 34.07
CA ARG A 447 20.01 -4.32 34.74
C ARG A 447 20.23 -3.06 35.59
N PRO A 448 20.92 -3.15 36.74
CA PRO A 448 21.28 -1.98 37.53
C PRO A 448 22.33 -1.14 36.78
N THR A 449 21.88 -0.07 36.13
CA THR A 449 22.62 1.08 35.52
C THR A 449 23.54 0.86 34.30
N PRO A 450 23.52 1.80 33.33
CA PRO A 450 22.32 2.38 32.70
C PRO A 450 21.60 1.29 31.88
N ALA A 451 20.39 1.57 31.36
CA ALA A 451 19.72 0.72 30.39
C ALA A 451 20.73 0.32 29.30
N ALA A 452 21.22 -0.91 29.35
CA ALA A 452 22.34 -1.31 28.52
C ALA A 452 21.83 -1.31 27.08
N GLN A 453 22.40 -0.43 26.24
CA GLN A 453 22.36 -0.47 24.78
C GLN A 453 22.74 -1.87 24.30
N ALA A 454 21.76 -2.78 24.28
CA ALA A 454 21.99 -4.20 24.16
C ALA A 454 22.34 -4.57 22.72
N LEU A 455 21.75 -3.86 21.75
CA LEU A 455 21.87 -4.18 20.34
C LEU A 455 23.20 -3.73 19.75
N ARG A 456 23.71 -4.58 18.86
CA ARG A 456 24.88 -4.38 18.03
C ARG A 456 24.47 -4.54 16.56
N SER A 457 25.32 -4.07 15.65
CA SER A 457 25.00 -4.14 14.21
C SER A 457 24.80 -5.56 13.69
N GLY A 458 25.46 -6.54 14.30
CA GLY A 458 25.39 -7.96 13.90
C GLY A 458 24.14 -8.71 14.40
N ASP A 459 23.28 -8.08 15.20
CA ASP A 459 22.11 -8.75 15.77
C ASP A 459 20.93 -8.79 14.79
N PHE A 460 20.97 -8.01 13.71
CA PHE A 460 19.94 -7.99 12.67
C PHE A 460 20.23 -9.05 11.60
N PRO A 461 19.32 -9.99 11.34
CA PRO A 461 19.52 -10.99 10.30
C PRO A 461 19.59 -10.32 8.92
N VAL A 462 20.66 -10.60 8.19
CA VAL A 462 20.84 -10.14 6.80
C VAL A 462 20.39 -11.27 5.86
N PRO A 463 19.61 -10.97 4.80
CA PRO A 463 19.24 -11.98 3.80
C PRO A 463 20.51 -12.59 3.17
N ALA A 464 20.47 -13.88 2.83
CA ALA A 464 21.54 -14.49 2.06
C ALA A 464 21.75 -13.73 0.73
N GLU A 465 23.00 -13.54 0.30
CA GLU A 465 23.29 -12.90 -0.99
C GLU A 465 22.70 -13.70 -2.15
N GLY A 466 21.85 -13.07 -2.96
CA GLY A 466 21.28 -13.67 -4.16
C GLY A 466 19.76 -13.54 -4.27
N GLY A 467 19.30 -12.39 -4.79
CA GLY A 467 17.97 -12.21 -5.38
C GLY A 467 16.81 -12.16 -4.40
N LYS A 468 16.22 -10.98 -4.20
CA LYS A 468 14.92 -10.85 -3.53
C LYS A 468 13.92 -11.68 -4.33
N ALA A 469 13.46 -12.80 -3.77
CA ALA A 469 12.51 -13.69 -4.44
C ALA A 469 11.28 -12.90 -4.90
N PHE A 470 10.69 -13.27 -6.04
CA PHE A 470 9.40 -12.75 -6.46
C PHE A 470 8.30 -13.77 -6.13
N PRO A 471 7.21 -13.37 -5.43
CA PRO A 471 7.02 -12.05 -4.83
C PRO A 471 7.91 -11.81 -3.61
N HIS A 472 8.37 -10.56 -3.44
CA HIS A 472 9.16 -10.17 -2.25
C HIS A 472 8.29 -10.27 -1.01
N ARG A 473 8.85 -10.77 0.08
CA ARG A 473 8.19 -10.78 1.38
C ARG A 473 8.73 -9.62 2.22
N PRO A 474 7.91 -8.59 2.52
CA PRO A 474 8.31 -7.50 3.38
C PRO A 474 8.84 -7.99 4.73
N ARG A 475 9.93 -7.40 5.21
CA ARG A 475 10.51 -7.71 6.52
C ARG A 475 10.24 -6.57 7.49
N VAL A 476 9.58 -6.87 8.61
CA VAL A 476 9.22 -5.91 9.65
C VAL A 476 10.09 -6.14 10.88
N ALA A 477 10.81 -5.10 11.32
CA ALA A 477 11.52 -5.11 12.60
C ALA A 477 10.63 -4.50 13.68
N PHE A 478 10.25 -5.29 14.69
CA PHE A 478 9.48 -4.86 15.84
C PHE A 478 10.40 -4.75 17.07
N LEU A 479 10.64 -3.52 17.52
CA LEU A 479 11.74 -3.19 18.42
C LEU A 479 11.22 -2.70 19.77
N HIS A 480 11.74 -3.28 20.84
CA HIS A 480 11.49 -2.81 22.20
C HIS A 480 12.68 -1.93 22.63
N TRP A 481 12.53 -0.60 22.57
CA TRP A 481 13.66 0.34 22.58
C TRP A 481 13.28 1.77 23.03
N GLY A 482 14.28 2.66 23.08
CA GLY A 482 14.08 4.07 23.38
C GLY A 482 14.01 4.35 24.88
N ALA A 483 14.03 5.64 25.21
CA ALA A 483 13.89 6.09 26.59
C ALA A 483 12.41 6.23 26.97
N GLU A 484 12.05 5.76 28.16
CA GLU A 484 10.68 5.92 28.68
C GLU A 484 10.20 7.38 28.62
N TYR A 485 8.95 7.54 28.22
CA TYR A 485 8.19 8.80 28.18
C TYR A 485 8.73 9.89 27.23
N ARG A 486 9.59 9.52 26.27
CA ARG A 486 9.96 10.43 25.18
C ARG A 486 9.09 10.19 23.94
N GLU A 487 8.48 11.25 23.43
CA GLU A 487 7.64 11.19 22.22
C GLU A 487 8.42 10.94 20.92
N GLY A 488 9.67 11.41 20.86
CA GLY A 488 10.50 11.40 19.66
C GLY A 488 11.73 10.50 19.76
N PRO A 489 12.27 10.06 18.60
CA PRO A 489 13.41 9.15 18.56
C PRO A 489 14.71 9.85 19.01
N ASP A 490 15.45 9.20 19.91
CA ASP A 490 16.81 9.62 20.26
C ASP A 490 17.87 9.16 19.24
N GLU A 491 19.13 9.56 19.44
CA GLU A 491 20.23 9.19 18.56
C GLU A 491 20.44 7.67 18.48
N ARG A 492 20.18 6.96 19.58
CA ARG A 492 20.31 5.51 19.66
C ARG A 492 19.26 4.83 18.81
N GLN A 493 18.00 5.23 18.91
CA GLN A 493 16.90 4.72 18.08
C GLN A 493 17.16 5.00 16.60
N ARG A 494 17.67 6.19 16.25
CA ARG A 494 18.05 6.52 14.86
C ARG A 494 19.17 5.60 14.34
N TRP A 495 20.19 5.34 15.15
CA TRP A 495 21.27 4.41 14.80
C TRP A 495 20.76 2.98 14.60
N ILE A 496 19.93 2.46 15.51
CA ILE A 496 19.35 1.11 15.41
C ILE A 496 18.47 1.01 14.15
N ALA A 497 17.60 2.00 13.92
CA ALA A 497 16.74 2.05 12.74
C ALA A 497 17.55 2.05 11.45
N GLN A 498 18.68 2.78 11.43
CA GLN A 498 19.58 2.80 10.28
C GLN A 498 20.27 1.44 10.05
N THR A 499 20.66 0.77 11.13
CA THR A 499 21.19 -0.60 11.05
C THR A 499 20.13 -1.57 10.50
N ALA A 500 18.90 -1.52 11.01
CA ALA A 500 17.80 -2.37 10.53
C ALA A 500 17.53 -2.15 9.03
N ALA A 501 17.41 -0.89 8.60
CA ALA A 501 17.23 -0.56 7.17
C ALA A 501 18.37 -1.11 6.30
N LYS A 502 19.64 -0.95 6.75
CA LYS A 502 20.82 -1.51 6.04
C LYS A 502 20.83 -3.04 6.01
N SER A 503 20.24 -3.70 6.99
CA SER A 503 20.06 -5.15 7.03
C SER A 503 18.85 -5.65 6.21
N GLY A 504 18.22 -4.79 5.41
CA GLY A 504 17.16 -5.16 4.48
C GLY A 504 15.79 -5.34 5.13
N PHE A 505 15.50 -4.61 6.21
CA PHE A 505 14.13 -4.49 6.74
C PHE A 505 13.37 -3.42 5.98
N ASP A 506 12.14 -3.72 5.57
CA ASP A 506 11.29 -2.80 4.82
C ASP A 506 10.45 -1.89 5.73
N LEU A 507 10.24 -2.25 7.01
CA LEU A 507 9.49 -1.44 7.99
C LEU A 507 10.11 -1.62 9.39
N VAL A 508 10.23 -0.53 10.14
CA VAL A 508 10.66 -0.56 11.55
C VAL A 508 9.55 0.01 12.44
N VAL A 509 9.14 -0.76 13.45
CA VAL A 509 8.07 -0.42 14.39
C VAL A 509 8.60 -0.55 15.81
N GLY A 510 8.50 0.49 16.62
CA GLY A 510 8.95 0.48 17.99
C GLY A 510 7.83 0.42 19.02
N CYS A 511 8.16 -0.01 20.24
CA CYS A 511 7.33 0.06 21.45
C CYS A 511 8.21 0.47 22.66
N HIS A 512 7.86 0.09 23.90
CA HIS A 512 8.57 0.41 25.17
C HIS A 512 8.49 1.84 25.69
N ALA A 513 8.53 2.87 24.84
CA ALA A 513 8.61 4.25 25.33
C ALA A 513 7.36 4.69 26.14
N HIS A 514 6.32 3.85 26.21
CA HIS A 514 5.04 4.06 26.90
C HIS A 514 4.24 5.29 26.44
N VAL A 515 4.73 5.97 25.41
CA VAL A 515 4.11 7.14 24.78
C VAL A 515 4.15 6.90 23.26
N PRO A 516 3.03 7.09 22.54
CA PRO A 516 3.00 6.88 21.12
C PRO A 516 3.64 8.05 20.38
N SER A 517 4.33 7.76 19.27
CA SER A 517 4.83 8.82 18.39
C SER A 517 3.69 9.38 17.53
N SER A 518 3.62 10.71 17.43
CA SER A 518 2.61 11.39 16.60
C SER A 518 2.84 11.22 15.10
N SER A 519 4.08 10.91 14.69
CA SER A 519 4.46 10.60 13.31
C SER A 519 5.66 9.67 13.24
N GLY A 520 5.83 9.03 12.08
CA GLY A 520 7.04 8.30 11.73
C GLY A 520 8.05 9.17 10.98
N PHE A 521 9.21 8.59 10.68
CA PHE A 521 10.24 9.18 9.83
C PHE A 521 10.81 8.14 8.86
N TRP A 522 11.67 8.55 7.94
CA TRP A 522 12.23 7.66 6.92
C TRP A 522 13.75 7.56 7.03
N ILE A 523 14.29 6.36 6.82
CA ILE A 523 15.73 6.11 6.65
C ILE A 523 15.94 5.36 5.34
N GLY A 524 16.53 6.01 4.34
CA GLY A 524 16.87 5.35 3.07
C GLY A 524 15.69 4.64 2.41
N GLY A 525 14.49 5.24 2.44
CA GLY A 525 13.26 4.63 1.91
C GLY A 525 12.58 3.63 2.85
N THR A 526 13.13 3.35 4.03
CA THR A 526 12.49 2.51 5.06
C THR A 526 11.69 3.41 6.03
N PRO A 527 10.36 3.25 6.16
CA PRO A 527 9.57 3.92 7.16
C PRO A 527 9.88 3.38 8.57
N VAL A 528 9.93 4.30 9.53
CA VAL A 528 10.22 4.03 10.94
C VAL A 528 9.15 4.69 11.79
N LEU A 529 8.42 3.89 12.57
CA LEU A 529 7.54 4.37 13.64
C LEU A 529 8.25 4.18 14.98
N PRO A 530 8.67 5.26 15.67
CA PRO A 530 9.51 5.12 16.86
C PRO A 530 8.83 4.40 18.03
N SER A 531 7.54 4.64 18.26
CA SER A 531 6.81 4.03 19.38
C SER A 531 5.31 3.94 19.10
N LEU A 532 4.73 2.76 19.35
CA LEU A 532 3.29 2.52 19.41
C LEU A 532 2.67 2.92 20.77
N GLY A 533 3.48 3.15 21.80
CA GLY A 533 3.02 3.40 23.16
C GLY A 533 2.34 2.19 23.81
N ASN A 534 1.43 2.46 24.73
CA ASN A 534 0.69 1.45 25.49
C ASN A 534 -0.63 1.10 24.79
N LEU A 535 -0.79 -0.13 24.29
CA LEU A 535 -2.13 -0.58 23.91
C LEU A 535 -3.01 -0.74 25.16
N LEU A 536 -2.48 -1.39 26.21
CA LEU A 536 -3.11 -1.45 27.53
C LEU A 536 -2.05 -1.58 28.62
N PHE A 537 -1.98 -0.58 29.50
CA PHE A 537 -1.01 -0.52 30.58
C PHE A 537 -1.59 0.23 31.78
N ASP A 538 -1.07 0.00 32.98
CA ASP A 538 -1.61 0.54 34.24
C ASP A 538 -1.22 2.00 34.56
N GLN A 539 -0.98 2.81 33.53
CA GLN A 539 -0.60 4.22 33.62
C GLN A 539 -1.75 5.13 33.14
N SER A 540 -2.19 6.09 33.96
CA SER A 540 -3.40 6.90 33.68
C SER A 540 -3.15 8.30 33.11
N GLN A 541 -1.89 8.67 32.90
CA GLN A 541 -1.53 9.94 32.26
C GLN A 541 -1.96 9.93 30.78
N ARG A 542 -2.48 11.05 30.28
CA ARG A 542 -3.18 11.10 28.97
C ARG A 542 -2.25 10.70 27.81
N GLU A 543 -1.03 11.16 27.87
CA GLU A 543 0.05 10.92 26.92
C GLU A 543 0.54 9.47 26.93
N ARG A 544 0.25 8.70 27.98
CA ARG A 544 0.70 7.31 28.16
C ARG A 544 -0.28 6.28 27.59
N GLY A 545 -0.92 6.64 26.49
CA GLY A 545 -1.82 5.79 25.72
C GLY A 545 -1.10 5.09 24.57
N GLY A 546 -1.88 4.68 23.56
CA GLY A 546 -1.35 3.95 22.41
C GLY A 546 -1.95 4.39 21.08
N ILE A 547 -1.26 3.95 20.03
CA ILE A 547 -1.71 3.96 18.65
C ILE A 547 -1.65 2.54 18.10
N LEU A 548 -2.59 2.19 17.23
CA LEU A 548 -2.47 0.99 16.39
C LEU A 548 -1.84 1.40 15.06
N LEU A 549 -0.90 0.59 14.59
CA LEU A 549 -0.39 0.68 13.22
C LEU A 549 -1.10 -0.38 12.37
N GLU A 550 -1.93 0.07 11.43
CA GLU A 550 -2.47 -0.77 10.37
C GLU A 550 -1.44 -0.88 9.25
N VAL A 551 -1.18 -2.10 8.78
CA VAL A 551 -0.30 -2.39 7.64
C VAL A 551 -1.05 -3.27 6.66
N ARG A 552 -1.16 -2.82 5.40
CA ARG A 552 -1.75 -3.61 4.31
C ARG A 552 -0.67 -4.02 3.34
N PHE A 553 -0.50 -5.33 3.18
CA PHE A 553 0.51 -5.91 2.30
C PHE A 553 -0.10 -6.24 0.94
N PHE A 554 0.66 -6.03 -0.13
CA PHE A 554 0.23 -6.27 -1.50
C PHE A 554 1.04 -7.38 -2.16
N GLY A 555 0.49 -7.99 -3.21
CA GLY A 555 1.12 -9.11 -3.91
C GLY A 555 2.52 -8.78 -4.45
N GLN A 556 2.75 -7.52 -4.82
CA GLN A 556 4.06 -7.03 -5.27
C GLN A 556 5.16 -7.05 -4.19
N GLY A 557 4.82 -7.27 -2.92
CA GLY A 557 5.76 -7.14 -1.80
C GLY A 557 5.98 -5.69 -1.37
N THR A 558 5.03 -4.81 -1.69
CA THR A 558 4.90 -3.46 -1.15
C THR A 558 3.81 -3.45 -0.07
N PHE A 559 3.69 -2.33 0.65
CA PHE A 559 2.66 -2.16 1.67
C PHE A 559 2.30 -0.69 1.86
N VAL A 560 1.16 -0.44 2.51
CA VAL A 560 0.79 0.87 3.03
C VAL A 560 0.59 0.80 4.54
N THR A 561 0.85 1.91 5.23
CA THR A 561 0.68 2.03 6.67
C THR A 561 -0.31 3.12 7.03
N ARG A 562 -1.02 2.94 8.15
CA ARG A 562 -1.93 3.95 8.71
C ARG A 562 -1.89 3.91 10.23
N LEU A 563 -1.73 5.08 10.86
CA LEU A 563 -1.78 5.22 12.30
C LEU A 563 -3.23 5.46 12.75
N ILE A 564 -3.67 4.71 13.76
CA ILE A 564 -5.02 4.78 14.31
C ILE A 564 -4.92 5.09 15.81
N PRO A 565 -5.32 6.29 16.24
CA PRO A 565 -5.32 6.64 17.66
C PRO A 565 -6.23 5.71 18.48
N VAL A 566 -5.67 5.11 19.53
CA VAL A 566 -6.45 4.33 20.51
C VAL A 566 -6.85 5.21 21.68
N GLY A 567 -5.89 5.98 22.19
CA GLY A 567 -6.03 6.74 23.44
C GLY A 567 -5.43 5.98 24.63
N ASN A 568 -5.84 6.34 25.84
CA ASN A 568 -5.41 5.66 27.06
C ASN A 568 -6.60 4.88 27.64
N LEU A 569 -6.66 3.58 27.32
CA LEU A 569 -7.78 2.72 27.70
C LEU A 569 -7.94 2.57 29.22
N TYR A 570 -6.83 2.54 29.97
CA TYR A 570 -6.90 2.43 31.43
C TYR A 570 -7.46 3.70 32.07
N ARG A 571 -7.04 4.88 31.59
CA ARG A 571 -7.58 6.17 32.03
C ARG A 571 -9.07 6.28 31.71
N GLU A 572 -9.46 5.91 30.50
CA GLU A 572 -10.85 5.95 30.06
C GLU A 572 -11.74 5.04 30.91
N TRP A 573 -11.28 3.84 31.24
CA TRP A 573 -11.98 2.94 32.14
C TRP A 573 -12.10 3.51 33.56
N ARG A 574 -11.01 4.04 34.14
CA ARG A 574 -11.04 4.63 35.49
C ARG A 574 -11.95 5.85 35.64
N GLY A 575 -12.29 6.49 34.53
CA GLY A 575 -13.21 7.64 34.50
C GLY A 575 -14.68 7.24 34.35
N ARG A 576 -14.97 5.96 34.10
CA ARG A 576 -16.32 5.38 34.12
C ARG A 576 -16.66 4.99 35.56
#